data_AF-A0A6I5HHR7-F1
#
_entry.id   AF-A0A6I5HHR7-F1
#
_cell.length_a   1.000
_cell.length_b   1.000
_cell.length_c   1.000
_cell.angle_alpha   90.00
_cell.angle_beta   90.00
_cell.angle_gamma   90.00
#
_symmetry.space_group_name_H-M   'P 1'
#
loop_
_entity.id
_entity.type
_entity.pdbx_description
1 polymer ?
#
loop_
_entity_poly.entity_id
_entity_poly.type
_entity_poly.pdbx_seq_one_letter_code
_entity_poly.pdbx_strand_id
1 'polypeptide(L)'
;MSGTFFEDLLAADLSALDDLADRWEDIHRDIKGLGKRMHDEVLSPLRNKGYWEGVAAPYAWRMIDDIQRQLEDATKVADAARRVVEDAAGDLKSAQKDLKDAVRRAAEKGLHINRDGTLARDVVGGACKATLTEEESKTIETAQQEMARILERGVAADRNLAYSLASDVGLGQWFNDDPKFTDIDSTKRIGEDEYSALGLAMRGADPYPAHSSDDPYSLGWDWVSGDGSRHREYHQGDEMTELIRSSESMKQLRLDTLDQFREKGRPEGDVSYSISSGGKLGALKKLVTTDIPAIATGDEDHLGEAFTGSYNLHYTVKGEDPDGSLVVEYQLHNNTSNESFLHYVGYYDWLEKFNRDKGVFSSVDQEIVWTERIPAKGK
;
A
#
# COMPACT_ATOMS: atom_id res chain seq x y z
N MET A 1 15.64 -0.56 18.88
CA MET A 1 14.97 0.76 18.69
C MET A 1 14.99 1.00 17.21
N SER A 2 13.85 0.94 16.53
CA SER A 2 13.74 1.36 15.12
C SER A 2 14.06 2.84 15.05
N GLY A 3 14.98 3.23 14.15
CA GLY A 3 15.21 4.63 13.82
C GLY A 3 13.97 5.23 13.17
N THR A 4 13.92 6.56 13.08
CA THR A 4 12.96 7.22 12.19
C THR A 4 13.52 7.20 10.77
N PHE A 5 12.66 7.28 9.74
CA PHE A 5 13.15 7.37 8.35
C PHE A 5 14.15 8.54 8.16
N PHE A 6 14.00 9.63 8.91
CA PHE A 6 14.96 10.73 8.92
C PHE A 6 16.35 10.29 9.39
N GLU A 7 16.44 9.58 10.52
CA GLU A 7 17.73 9.05 11.03
C GLU A 7 18.30 8.00 10.07
N ASP A 8 17.44 7.11 9.56
CA ASP A 8 17.83 6.04 8.67
C ASP A 8 18.36 6.60 7.34
N LEU A 9 17.65 7.53 6.69
CA LEU A 9 18.11 8.14 5.44
C LEU A 9 19.41 8.93 5.62
N LEU A 10 19.60 9.64 6.74
CA LEU A 10 20.85 10.36 7.02
C LEU A 10 22.06 9.43 7.15
N ALA A 11 21.87 8.28 7.79
CA ALA A 11 22.93 7.34 8.15
C ALA A 11 23.11 6.20 7.13
N ALA A 12 22.13 5.96 6.27
CA ALA A 12 22.11 4.84 5.34
C ALA A 12 23.38 4.77 4.47
N ASP A 13 23.95 3.57 4.39
CA ASP A 13 24.99 3.27 3.42
C ASP A 13 24.36 2.84 2.11
N LEU A 14 24.20 3.80 1.21
CA LEU A 14 23.58 3.59 -0.10
C LEU A 14 24.54 2.96 -1.13
N SER A 15 25.80 2.68 -0.78
CA SER A 15 26.68 1.92 -1.69
C SER A 15 26.22 0.46 -1.84
N ALA A 16 25.49 -0.06 -0.86
CA ALA A 16 24.88 -1.39 -0.96
C ALA A 16 23.91 -1.53 -2.14
N LEU A 17 23.27 -0.42 -2.57
CA LEU A 17 22.44 -0.41 -3.77
C LEU A 17 23.27 -0.39 -5.05
N ASP A 18 24.44 0.27 -5.07
CA ASP A 18 25.37 0.15 -6.21
C ASP A 18 25.89 -1.28 -6.34
N ASP A 19 26.31 -1.87 -5.22
CA ASP A 19 26.77 -3.26 -5.21
C ASP A 19 25.68 -4.22 -5.68
N LEU A 20 24.41 -3.92 -5.38
CA LEU A 20 23.26 -4.69 -5.87
C LEU A 20 23.03 -4.50 -7.37
N ALA A 21 23.15 -3.28 -7.89
CA ALA A 21 23.08 -3.00 -9.32
C ALA A 21 24.19 -3.73 -10.08
N ASP A 22 25.43 -3.65 -9.59
CA ASP A 22 26.59 -4.35 -10.17
C ASP A 22 26.37 -5.87 -10.19
N ARG A 23 25.79 -6.44 -9.12
CA ARG A 23 25.44 -7.87 -9.08
C ARG A 23 24.38 -8.24 -10.11
N TRP A 24 23.36 -7.41 -10.30
CA TRP A 24 22.36 -7.64 -11.35
C TRP A 24 22.97 -7.48 -12.75
N GLU A 25 23.91 -6.57 -12.94
CA GLU A 25 24.68 -6.45 -14.18
C GLU A 25 25.48 -7.71 -14.49
N ASP A 26 26.20 -8.23 -13.49
CA ASP A 26 26.97 -9.47 -13.60
C ASP A 26 26.05 -10.65 -13.96
N ILE A 27 24.93 -10.82 -13.25
CA ILE A 27 23.94 -11.87 -13.54
C ILE A 27 23.42 -11.72 -14.98
N HIS A 28 22.96 -10.52 -15.37
CA HIS A 28 22.46 -10.26 -16.70
C HIS A 28 23.51 -10.61 -17.76
N ARG A 29 24.76 -10.19 -17.58
CA ARG A 29 25.87 -10.48 -18.50
C ARG A 29 26.11 -11.98 -18.63
N ASP A 30 26.11 -12.71 -17.53
CA ASP A 30 26.44 -14.14 -17.50
C ASP A 30 25.33 -15.01 -18.13
N ILE A 31 24.06 -14.61 -17.99
CA ILE A 31 22.92 -15.34 -18.58
C ILE A 31 22.55 -14.84 -19.98
N LYS A 32 23.09 -13.69 -20.41
CA LYS A 32 22.80 -13.10 -21.71
C LYS A 32 23.12 -14.06 -22.85
N GLY A 33 22.10 -14.35 -23.66
CA GLY A 33 22.22 -15.24 -24.81
C GLY A 33 22.25 -16.72 -24.44
N LEU A 34 22.13 -17.09 -23.16
CA LEU A 34 22.05 -18.49 -22.73
C LEU A 34 20.79 -19.18 -23.30
N GLY A 35 19.64 -18.50 -23.35
CA GLY A 35 18.43 -19.02 -23.99
C GLY A 35 18.64 -19.35 -25.47
N LYS A 36 19.30 -18.45 -26.21
CA LYS A 36 19.68 -18.68 -27.61
C LYS A 36 20.66 -19.85 -27.77
N ARG A 37 21.69 -19.92 -26.92
CA ARG A 37 22.66 -21.03 -26.95
C ARG A 37 22.00 -22.36 -26.60
N MET A 38 21.10 -22.39 -25.64
CA MET A 38 20.28 -23.56 -25.32
C MET A 38 19.54 -24.01 -26.58
N HIS A 39 18.83 -23.09 -27.25
CA HIS A 39 18.14 -23.35 -28.50
C HIS A 39 19.06 -23.90 -29.59
N ASP A 40 20.15 -23.20 -29.91
CA ASP A 40 21.01 -23.49 -31.05
C ASP A 40 21.88 -24.73 -30.84
N GLU A 41 22.44 -24.92 -29.64
CA GLU A 41 23.43 -25.96 -29.34
C GLU A 41 22.79 -27.25 -28.80
N VAL A 42 21.62 -27.17 -28.16
CA VAL A 42 20.96 -28.32 -27.52
C VAL A 42 19.65 -28.65 -28.22
N LEU A 43 18.71 -27.69 -28.31
CA LEU A 43 17.34 -28.00 -28.72
C LEU A 43 17.23 -28.28 -30.22
N SER A 44 17.81 -27.42 -31.04
CA SER A 44 17.83 -27.54 -32.50
C SER A 44 18.45 -28.87 -32.96
N PRO A 45 19.62 -29.31 -32.46
CA PRO A 45 20.18 -30.61 -32.82
C PRO A 45 19.31 -31.79 -32.39
N LEU A 46 18.71 -31.76 -31.19
CA LEU A 46 17.84 -32.84 -30.71
C LEU A 46 16.58 -32.98 -31.58
N ARG A 47 15.99 -31.86 -31.99
CA ARG A 47 14.79 -31.80 -32.82
C ARG A 47 15.06 -32.17 -34.27
N ASN A 48 16.11 -31.59 -34.87
CA ASN A 48 16.34 -31.67 -36.33
C ASN A 48 17.02 -32.97 -36.76
N LYS A 49 17.70 -33.67 -35.84
CA LYS A 49 18.41 -34.92 -36.16
C LYS A 49 17.59 -36.18 -35.86
N GLY A 50 16.32 -36.04 -35.47
CA GLY A 50 15.42 -37.18 -35.20
C GLY A 50 15.80 -38.00 -33.96
N TYR A 51 16.57 -37.42 -33.02
CA TYR A 51 17.04 -38.16 -31.84
C TYR A 51 15.95 -38.41 -30.80
N TRP A 52 14.84 -37.66 -30.85
CA TRP A 52 13.73 -37.81 -29.92
C TRP A 52 12.41 -37.93 -30.67
N GLU A 53 12.03 -39.17 -30.94
CA GLU A 53 10.79 -39.53 -31.63
C GLU A 53 9.90 -40.38 -30.70
N GLY A 54 8.59 -40.34 -30.92
CA GLY A 54 7.59 -41.10 -30.16
C GLY A 54 6.52 -40.24 -29.50
N VAL A 55 5.54 -40.89 -28.88
CA VAL A 55 4.34 -40.25 -28.31
C VAL A 55 4.63 -39.22 -27.22
N ALA A 56 5.77 -39.33 -26.55
CA ALA A 56 6.21 -38.40 -25.50
C ALA A 56 6.97 -37.18 -26.04
N ALA A 57 7.47 -37.23 -27.29
CA ALA A 57 8.32 -36.18 -27.85
C ALA A 57 7.64 -34.79 -27.86
N PRO A 58 6.35 -34.62 -28.25
CA PRO A 58 5.69 -33.32 -28.21
C PRO A 58 5.60 -32.68 -26.82
N TYR A 59 5.48 -33.50 -25.77
CA TYR A 59 5.45 -33.00 -24.40
C TYR A 59 6.84 -32.56 -23.93
N ALA A 60 7.87 -33.36 -24.22
CA ALA A 60 9.25 -32.99 -23.96
C ALA A 60 9.64 -31.69 -24.68
N TRP A 61 9.22 -31.51 -25.94
CA TRP A 61 9.48 -30.27 -26.68
C TRP A 61 8.87 -29.04 -26.02
N ARG A 62 7.64 -29.13 -25.48
CA ARG A 62 7.02 -28.00 -24.76
C ARG A 62 7.78 -27.61 -23.49
N MET A 63 8.20 -28.59 -22.68
CA MET A 63 9.00 -28.31 -21.49
C MET A 63 10.33 -27.64 -21.83
N ILE A 64 10.91 -28.05 -22.95
CA ILE A 64 12.18 -27.56 -23.44
C ILE A 64 12.07 -26.13 -23.99
N ASP A 65 11.04 -25.84 -24.78
CA ASP A 65 10.73 -24.48 -25.24
C ASP A 65 10.48 -23.55 -24.03
N ASP A 66 9.85 -24.08 -22.96
CA ASP A 66 9.64 -23.35 -21.73
C ASP A 66 10.96 -23.01 -20.99
N ILE A 67 11.95 -23.91 -21.00
CA ILE A 67 13.29 -23.62 -20.45
C ILE A 67 13.94 -22.46 -21.22
N GLN A 68 13.89 -22.46 -22.56
CA GLN A 68 14.43 -21.36 -23.34
C GLN A 68 13.72 -20.04 -22.97
N ARG A 69 12.39 -20.06 -22.94
CA ARG A 69 11.57 -18.91 -22.58
C ARG A 69 11.95 -18.36 -21.21
N GLN A 70 12.04 -19.24 -20.20
CA GLN A 70 12.44 -18.86 -18.84
C GLN A 70 13.85 -18.26 -18.75
N LEU A 71 14.80 -18.71 -19.57
CA LEU A 71 16.14 -18.10 -19.65
C LEU A 71 16.11 -16.72 -20.29
N GLU A 72 15.27 -16.51 -21.30
CA GLU A 72 15.07 -15.21 -21.92
C GLU A 72 14.38 -14.24 -20.96
N ASP A 73 13.34 -14.69 -20.25
CA ASP A 73 12.61 -13.92 -19.25
C ASP A 73 13.53 -13.55 -18.07
N ALA A 74 14.32 -14.49 -17.54
CA ALA A 74 15.34 -14.21 -16.53
C ALA A 74 16.33 -13.12 -16.97
N THR A 75 16.72 -13.13 -18.26
CA THR A 75 17.62 -12.11 -18.82
C THR A 75 16.96 -10.72 -18.81
N LYS A 76 15.67 -10.64 -19.17
CA LYS A 76 14.91 -9.38 -19.13
C LYS A 76 14.74 -8.88 -17.70
N VAL A 77 14.35 -9.75 -16.76
CA VAL A 77 14.17 -9.42 -15.34
C VAL A 77 15.48 -8.90 -14.75
N ALA A 78 16.61 -9.54 -15.03
CA ALA A 78 17.90 -9.08 -14.53
C ALA A 78 18.30 -7.69 -15.05
N ASP A 79 18.04 -7.38 -16.33
CA ASP A 79 18.29 -6.04 -16.88
C ASP A 79 17.33 -4.99 -16.30
N ALA A 80 16.05 -5.34 -16.12
CA ALA A 80 15.05 -4.46 -15.51
C ALA A 80 15.41 -4.13 -14.05
N ALA A 81 15.67 -5.16 -13.24
CA ALA A 81 16.08 -5.02 -11.84
C ALA A 81 17.35 -4.17 -11.69
N ARG A 82 18.37 -4.39 -12.55
CA ARG A 82 19.58 -3.55 -12.58
C ARG A 82 19.22 -2.07 -12.76
N ARG A 83 18.45 -1.74 -13.79
CA ARG A 83 18.13 -0.34 -14.12
C ARG A 83 17.30 0.34 -13.03
N VAL A 84 16.32 -0.37 -12.49
CA VAL A 84 15.48 0.12 -11.38
C VAL A 84 16.34 0.40 -10.14
N VAL A 85 17.29 -0.48 -9.80
CA VAL A 85 18.19 -0.26 -8.66
C VAL A 85 19.16 0.90 -8.90
N GLU A 86 19.73 1.02 -10.11
CA GLU A 86 20.61 2.14 -10.47
C GLU A 86 19.89 3.50 -10.34
N ASP A 87 18.67 3.58 -10.84
CA ASP A 87 17.84 4.78 -10.81
C ASP A 87 17.47 5.16 -9.35
N ALA A 88 16.97 4.18 -8.59
CA ALA A 88 16.64 4.38 -7.17
C ALA A 88 17.85 4.77 -6.31
N ALA A 89 19.02 4.16 -6.57
CA ALA A 89 20.25 4.52 -5.89
C ALA A 89 20.62 5.98 -6.14
N GLY A 90 20.46 6.46 -7.38
CA GLY A 90 20.64 7.87 -7.75
C GLY A 90 19.74 8.81 -6.95
N ASP A 91 18.45 8.49 -6.90
CA ASP A 91 17.45 9.32 -6.22
C ASP A 91 17.59 9.33 -4.70
N LEU A 92 17.82 8.16 -4.08
CA LEU A 92 18.05 8.06 -2.64
C LEU A 92 19.34 8.78 -2.22
N LYS A 93 20.42 8.69 -3.01
CA LYS A 93 21.66 9.44 -2.74
C LYS A 93 21.46 10.94 -2.88
N SER A 94 20.70 11.36 -3.88
CA SER A 94 20.33 12.77 -4.08
C SER A 94 19.51 13.28 -2.89
N ALA A 95 18.48 12.55 -2.46
CA ALA A 95 17.69 12.85 -1.25
C ALA A 95 18.55 12.89 0.01
N GLN A 96 19.41 11.90 0.24
CA GLN A 96 20.31 11.88 1.40
C GLN A 96 21.26 13.09 1.41
N LYS A 97 21.85 13.44 0.26
CA LYS A 97 22.74 14.59 0.14
C LYS A 97 22.01 15.89 0.45
N ASP A 98 20.84 16.09 -0.15
CA ASP A 98 20.03 17.28 0.08
C ASP A 98 19.58 17.37 1.56
N LEU A 99 19.27 16.24 2.19
CA LEU A 99 18.91 16.17 3.61
C LEU A 99 20.08 16.56 4.50
N LYS A 100 21.29 16.03 4.24
CA LYS A 100 22.53 16.39 4.95
C LYS A 100 22.82 17.90 4.82
N ASP A 101 22.62 18.46 3.64
CA ASP A 101 22.80 19.88 3.38
C ASP A 101 21.73 20.74 4.06
N ALA A 102 20.46 20.31 4.09
CA ALA A 102 19.37 20.99 4.79
C ALA A 102 19.59 20.99 6.32
N VAL A 103 19.99 19.85 6.90
CA VAL A 103 20.37 19.72 8.31
C VAL A 103 21.52 20.67 8.65
N ARG A 104 22.56 20.75 7.80
CA ARG A 104 23.67 21.70 8.00
C ARG A 104 23.18 23.15 8.00
N ARG A 105 22.34 23.54 7.03
CA ARG A 105 21.77 24.90 6.95
C ARG A 105 20.90 25.25 8.17
N ALA A 106 20.09 24.30 8.65
CA ALA A 106 19.28 24.50 9.85
C ALA A 106 20.16 24.69 11.10
N ALA A 107 21.23 23.89 11.24
CA ALA A 107 22.20 24.03 12.32
C ALA A 107 22.96 25.38 12.28
N GLU A 108 23.36 25.84 11.09
CA GLU A 108 23.99 27.16 10.90
C GLU A 108 23.07 28.32 11.31
N LYS A 109 21.76 28.14 11.19
CA LYS A 109 20.73 29.08 11.67
C LYS A 109 20.40 28.92 13.16
N GLY A 110 21.05 28.00 13.86
CA GLY A 110 20.84 27.71 15.28
C GLY A 110 19.51 27.00 15.58
N LEU A 111 18.88 26.38 14.59
CA LEU A 111 17.63 25.64 14.77
C LEU A 111 17.92 24.26 15.37
N HIS A 112 17.04 23.77 16.23
CA HIS A 112 17.14 22.42 16.78
C HIS A 112 16.27 21.45 15.98
N ILE A 113 16.86 20.34 15.56
CA ILE A 113 16.18 19.26 14.83
C ILE A 113 16.01 18.09 15.77
N ASN A 114 14.77 17.63 15.93
CA ASN A 114 14.40 16.45 16.69
C ASN A 114 14.80 15.18 15.96
N ARG A 115 14.76 14.05 16.67
CA ARG A 115 15.11 12.73 16.11
C ARG A 115 14.21 12.25 14.98
N ASP A 116 13.02 12.82 14.85
CA ASP A 116 12.07 12.51 13.76
C ASP A 116 12.23 13.44 12.55
N GLY A 117 13.23 14.32 12.55
CA GLY A 117 13.44 15.31 11.49
C GLY A 117 12.53 16.54 11.60
N THR A 118 11.72 16.67 12.66
CA THR A 118 10.95 17.88 12.93
C THR A 118 11.82 18.95 13.60
N LEU A 119 11.55 20.22 13.34
CA LEU A 119 12.21 21.34 14.01
C LEU A 119 11.48 21.72 15.31
N ALA A 120 12.24 21.91 16.39
CA ALA A 120 11.69 22.42 17.64
C ALA A 120 11.17 23.85 17.45
N ARG A 121 9.96 24.10 17.92
CA ARG A 121 9.26 25.40 17.76
C ARG A 121 9.59 26.41 18.86
N ASP A 122 10.49 26.06 19.76
CA ASP A 122 10.84 26.84 20.94
C ASP A 122 12.36 26.93 21.14
N VAL A 123 13.19 26.30 20.30
CA VAL A 123 14.65 26.32 20.46
C VAL A 123 15.32 27.00 19.27
N VAL A 124 15.94 28.16 19.54
CA VAL A 124 16.70 28.94 18.54
C VAL A 124 18.00 29.43 19.15
N GLY A 125 19.13 29.21 18.47
CA GLY A 125 20.47 29.57 18.94
C GLY A 125 20.92 28.78 20.18
N GLY A 126 20.38 27.57 20.37
CA GLY A 126 20.69 26.72 21.53
C GLY A 126 20.00 27.14 22.84
N ALA A 127 19.00 28.01 22.79
CA ALA A 127 18.21 28.43 23.95
C ALA A 127 16.72 28.24 23.72
N CYS A 128 16.01 27.78 24.76
CA CYS A 128 14.54 27.75 24.77
C CYS A 128 13.99 29.18 24.87
N LYS A 129 13.08 29.55 23.97
CA LYS A 129 12.41 30.84 23.89
C LYS A 129 10.91 30.63 24.08
N ALA A 130 10.34 31.34 25.04
CA ALA A 130 8.90 31.32 25.29
C ALA A 130 8.08 32.06 24.21
N THR A 131 8.72 32.93 23.42
CA THR A 131 8.08 33.66 22.33
C THR A 131 9.09 33.84 21.21
N LEU A 132 8.71 33.43 20.01
CA LEU A 132 9.50 33.61 18.79
C LEU A 132 9.11 34.91 18.09
N THR A 133 10.07 35.51 17.39
CA THR A 133 9.74 36.54 16.40
C THR A 133 9.04 35.93 15.19
N GLU A 134 8.36 36.76 14.41
CA GLU A 134 7.73 36.34 13.14
C GLU A 134 8.78 35.79 12.16
N GLU A 135 9.97 36.40 12.12
CA GLU A 135 11.09 35.97 11.28
C GLU A 135 11.66 34.60 11.71
N GLU A 136 11.78 34.36 13.01
CA GLU A 136 12.20 33.07 13.55
C GLU A 136 11.18 31.97 13.24
N SER A 137 9.89 32.26 13.45
CA SER A 137 8.79 31.34 13.12
C SER A 137 8.81 30.97 11.65
N LYS A 138 8.91 31.97 10.75
CA LYS A 138 8.98 31.76 9.30
C LYS A 138 10.23 30.97 8.89
N THR A 139 11.35 31.20 9.57
CA THR A 139 12.59 30.47 9.30
C THR A 139 12.47 28.99 9.65
N ILE A 140 11.85 28.67 10.81
CA ILE A 140 11.54 27.30 11.23
C ILE A 140 10.60 26.65 10.23
N GLU A 141 9.51 27.31 9.86
CA GLU A 141 8.53 26.78 8.90
C GLU A 141 9.14 26.49 7.53
N THR A 142 9.96 27.40 7.01
CA THR A 142 10.63 27.21 5.71
C THR A 142 11.59 26.03 5.75
N ALA A 143 12.39 25.91 6.82
CA ALA A 143 13.30 24.78 7.00
C ALA A 143 12.53 23.45 7.17
N GLN A 144 11.41 23.47 7.89
CA GLN A 144 10.57 22.29 8.09
C GLN A 144 9.96 21.81 6.78
N GLN A 145 9.46 22.74 5.95
CA GLN A 145 8.90 22.43 4.64
C GLN A 145 9.97 21.88 3.68
N GLU A 146 11.17 22.46 3.69
CA GLU A 146 12.29 21.97 2.90
C GLU A 146 12.66 20.52 3.29
N MET A 147 12.83 20.25 4.58
CA MET A 147 13.17 18.91 5.08
C MET A 147 12.05 17.90 4.80
N ALA A 148 10.78 18.28 5.00
CA ALA A 148 9.63 17.42 4.72
C ALA A 148 9.62 16.97 3.25
N ARG A 149 9.78 17.88 2.30
CA ARG A 149 9.82 17.56 0.86
C ARG A 149 10.97 16.64 0.48
N ILE A 150 12.14 16.79 1.11
CA ILE A 150 13.29 15.92 0.85
C ILE A 150 13.00 14.50 1.38
N LEU A 151 12.42 14.41 2.58
CA LEU A 151 12.02 13.13 3.18
C LEU A 151 10.93 12.44 2.34
N GLU A 152 9.93 13.18 1.88
CA GLU A 152 8.88 12.68 0.98
C GLU A 152 9.48 12.07 -0.28
N ARG A 153 10.44 12.75 -0.93
CA ARG A 153 11.14 12.21 -2.10
C ARG A 153 11.92 10.94 -1.77
N GLY A 154 12.58 10.88 -0.61
CA GLY A 154 13.28 9.68 -0.15
C GLY A 154 12.34 8.50 0.08
N VAL A 155 11.21 8.72 0.76
CA VAL A 155 10.18 7.69 0.99
C VAL A 155 9.61 7.22 -0.35
N ALA A 156 9.30 8.13 -1.26
CA ALA A 156 8.79 7.78 -2.59
C ALA A 156 9.78 6.92 -3.37
N ALA A 157 11.07 7.26 -3.35
CA ALA A 157 12.10 6.49 -4.05
C ALA A 157 12.29 5.08 -3.48
N ASP A 158 12.40 4.94 -2.15
CA ASP A 158 12.53 3.65 -1.46
C ASP A 158 11.36 2.71 -1.76
N ARG A 159 10.17 3.28 -1.67
CA ARG A 159 8.91 2.61 -1.94
C ARG A 159 8.76 2.20 -3.40
N ASN A 160 9.01 3.12 -4.33
CA ASN A 160 8.89 2.84 -5.75
C ASN A 160 9.90 1.77 -6.18
N LEU A 161 11.11 1.78 -5.61
CA LEU A 161 12.08 0.70 -5.77
C LEU A 161 11.51 -0.66 -5.36
N ALA A 162 10.88 -0.75 -4.19
CA ALA A 162 10.28 -2.00 -3.72
C ALA A 162 9.20 -2.54 -4.67
N TYR A 163 8.28 -1.67 -5.11
CA TYR A 163 7.20 -2.07 -6.02
C TYR A 163 7.68 -2.40 -7.43
N SER A 164 8.58 -1.59 -8.00
CA SER A 164 9.16 -1.88 -9.33
C SER A 164 9.92 -3.21 -9.32
N LEU A 165 10.75 -3.47 -8.30
CA LEU A 165 11.46 -4.74 -8.17
C LEU A 165 10.51 -5.93 -8.01
N ALA A 166 9.52 -5.83 -7.13
CA ALA A 166 8.59 -6.92 -6.89
C ALA A 166 7.73 -7.22 -8.13
N SER A 167 7.35 -6.19 -8.90
CA SER A 167 6.63 -6.38 -10.16
C SER A 167 7.53 -6.98 -11.26
N ASP A 168 8.75 -6.47 -11.45
CA ASP A 168 9.66 -6.97 -12.48
C ASP A 168 10.14 -8.40 -12.20
N VAL A 169 10.37 -8.77 -10.94
CA VAL A 169 10.69 -10.16 -10.57
C VAL A 169 9.47 -11.06 -10.74
N GLY A 170 8.29 -10.54 -10.37
CA GLY A 170 7.02 -11.26 -10.39
C GLY A 170 6.73 -12.02 -9.10
N LEU A 171 5.44 -12.35 -8.90
CA LEU A 171 4.93 -13.07 -7.73
C LEU A 171 4.79 -14.59 -7.96
N GLY A 172 5.08 -15.05 -9.18
CA GLY A 172 4.95 -16.44 -9.58
C GLY A 172 6.17 -17.30 -9.22
N GLN A 173 6.09 -18.60 -9.54
CA GLN A 173 7.22 -19.51 -9.42
C GLN A 173 8.31 -19.29 -10.50
N TRP A 174 7.98 -18.51 -11.52
CA TRP A 174 8.78 -18.27 -12.72
C TRP A 174 9.10 -16.79 -12.84
N PHE A 175 10.13 -16.47 -13.60
CA PHE A 175 10.45 -15.07 -13.90
C PHE A 175 9.30 -14.43 -14.67
N ASN A 176 9.04 -13.16 -14.39
CA ASN A 176 8.10 -12.36 -15.16
C ASN A 176 8.53 -12.32 -16.64
N ASP A 177 7.62 -12.65 -17.54
CA ASP A 177 7.88 -12.69 -18.98
C ASP A 177 7.79 -11.32 -19.67
N ASP A 178 7.19 -10.36 -18.97
CA ASP A 178 7.03 -8.97 -19.37
C ASP A 178 7.37 -8.01 -18.20
N PRO A 179 8.64 -7.93 -17.76
CA PRO A 179 9.06 -6.90 -16.80
C PRO A 179 8.84 -5.51 -17.42
N LYS A 180 8.19 -4.62 -16.67
CA LYS A 180 7.60 -3.37 -17.20
C LYS A 180 8.39 -2.13 -16.82
N PHE A 181 9.24 -2.23 -15.79
CA PHE A 181 9.92 -1.08 -15.20
C PHE A 181 11.39 -1.06 -15.59
N THR A 182 11.87 0.16 -15.81
CA THR A 182 13.31 0.43 -16.04
C THR A 182 13.79 1.62 -15.22
N ASP A 183 12.90 2.18 -14.39
CA ASP A 183 13.05 3.36 -13.57
C ASP A 183 12.01 3.30 -12.45
N ILE A 184 12.20 4.08 -11.39
CA ILE A 184 11.26 4.16 -10.26
C ILE A 184 10.13 5.18 -10.48
N ASP A 185 10.22 6.02 -11.51
CA ASP A 185 9.22 7.04 -11.84
C ASP A 185 7.98 6.48 -12.56
N SER A 186 8.03 5.22 -12.98
CA SER A 186 7.00 4.60 -13.80
C SER A 186 5.99 3.73 -13.03
N THR A 187 6.07 3.63 -11.70
CA THR A 187 5.17 2.82 -10.85
C THR A 187 3.68 3.09 -11.05
N LYS A 188 3.31 4.25 -11.60
CA LYS A 188 1.96 4.55 -12.13
C LYS A 188 1.38 3.50 -13.08
N ARG A 189 2.23 2.72 -13.75
CA ARG A 189 1.82 1.66 -14.71
C ARG A 189 1.34 0.39 -14.00
N ILE A 190 1.61 0.23 -12.71
CA ILE A 190 1.10 -0.89 -11.90
C ILE A 190 -0.42 -0.68 -11.74
N GLY A 191 -1.18 -1.74 -12.04
CA GLY A 191 -2.64 -1.75 -11.84
C GLY A 191 -3.01 -1.86 -10.36
N GLU A 192 -4.23 -1.50 -9.98
CA GLU A 192 -4.70 -1.57 -8.58
C GLU A 192 -4.63 -3.01 -8.04
N ASP A 193 -5.11 -3.99 -8.82
CA ASP A 193 -5.03 -5.41 -8.47
C ASP A 193 -3.58 -5.87 -8.27
N GLU A 194 -2.68 -5.38 -9.12
CA GLU A 194 -1.24 -5.71 -9.04
C GLU A 194 -0.61 -5.06 -7.80
N TYR A 195 -0.93 -3.81 -7.47
CA TYR A 195 -0.49 -3.17 -6.23
C TYR A 195 -0.97 -3.91 -4.99
N SER A 196 -2.23 -4.37 -4.99
CA SER A 196 -2.81 -5.14 -3.89
C SER A 196 -2.06 -6.46 -3.69
N ALA A 197 -1.84 -7.22 -4.78
CA ALA A 197 -1.09 -8.47 -4.75
C ALA A 197 0.36 -8.27 -4.27
N LEU A 198 1.06 -7.25 -4.78
CA LEU A 198 2.43 -6.90 -4.36
C LEU A 198 2.47 -6.50 -2.88
N GLY A 199 1.49 -5.71 -2.41
CA GLY A 199 1.36 -5.30 -1.02
C GLY A 199 1.18 -6.48 -0.06
N LEU A 200 0.31 -7.43 -0.42
CA LEU A 200 0.10 -8.68 0.32
C LEU A 200 1.38 -9.52 0.35
N ALA A 201 2.03 -9.72 -0.79
CA ALA A 201 3.27 -10.48 -0.89
C ALA A 201 4.40 -9.89 -0.02
N MET A 202 4.57 -8.56 -0.01
CA MET A 202 5.59 -7.89 0.81
C MET A 202 5.34 -8.04 2.32
N ARG A 203 4.08 -8.23 2.73
CA ARG A 203 3.72 -8.58 4.12
C ARG A 203 3.83 -10.07 4.42
N GLY A 204 4.22 -10.89 3.44
CA GLY A 204 4.29 -12.35 3.56
C GLY A 204 2.92 -13.04 3.53
N ALA A 205 1.88 -12.35 3.07
CA ALA A 205 0.54 -12.92 2.86
C ALA A 205 0.42 -13.54 1.45
N ASP A 206 -0.65 -14.31 1.25
CA ASP A 206 -1.01 -14.80 -0.09
C ASP A 206 -1.34 -13.61 -1.00
N PRO A 207 -0.65 -13.41 -2.14
CA PRO A 207 -0.95 -12.31 -3.06
C PRO A 207 -2.29 -12.48 -3.79
N TYR A 208 -2.83 -13.70 -3.84
CA TYR A 208 -4.09 -14.02 -4.51
C TYR A 208 -4.99 -14.84 -3.56
N PRO A 209 -5.41 -14.24 -2.43
CA PRO A 209 -6.25 -14.94 -1.47
C PRO A 209 -7.55 -15.35 -2.14
N ALA A 210 -8.06 -16.53 -1.77
CA ALA A 210 -9.34 -16.98 -2.27
C ALA A 210 -10.44 -15.99 -1.84
N HIS A 211 -11.27 -15.57 -2.79
CA HIS A 211 -12.37 -14.67 -2.50
C HIS A 211 -13.29 -15.24 -1.43
N SER A 212 -13.67 -14.38 -0.49
CA SER A 212 -14.66 -14.73 0.50
C SER A 212 -16.02 -14.93 -0.18
N SER A 213 -16.71 -16.02 0.14
CA SER A 213 -18.10 -16.24 -0.27
C SER A 213 -19.10 -15.54 0.64
N ASP A 214 -18.61 -14.78 1.61
CA ASP A 214 -19.43 -14.09 2.60
C ASP A 214 -20.15 -12.91 1.95
N ASP A 215 -21.47 -13.02 1.85
CA ASP A 215 -22.33 -11.87 1.54
C ASP A 215 -22.48 -10.98 2.81
N PRO A 216 -22.85 -9.68 2.66
CA PRO A 216 -23.06 -8.78 3.79
C PRO A 216 -24.08 -9.27 4.83
N TYR A 217 -25.10 -10.04 4.42
CA TYR A 217 -26.10 -10.58 5.33
C TYR A 217 -25.56 -11.77 6.15
N SER A 218 -24.57 -12.52 5.62
CA SER A 218 -23.88 -13.58 6.36
C SER A 218 -23.20 -13.05 7.62
N LEU A 219 -22.65 -11.83 7.57
CA LEU A 219 -22.08 -11.15 8.73
C LEU A 219 -23.16 -10.87 9.78
N GLY A 220 -24.29 -10.33 9.34
CA GLY A 220 -25.43 -10.07 10.22
C GLY A 220 -25.99 -11.35 10.83
N TRP A 221 -26.09 -12.43 10.05
CA TRP A 221 -26.55 -13.71 10.54
C TRP A 221 -25.61 -14.32 11.57
N ASP A 222 -24.31 -14.36 11.30
CA ASP A 222 -23.32 -14.91 12.23
C ASP A 222 -23.23 -14.09 13.51
N TRP A 223 -23.42 -12.77 13.44
CA TRP A 223 -23.56 -11.95 14.64
C TRP A 223 -24.81 -12.32 15.46
N VAL A 224 -25.99 -12.43 14.83
CA VAL A 224 -27.24 -12.82 15.51
C VAL A 224 -27.15 -14.22 16.09
N SER A 225 -26.68 -15.19 15.32
CA SER A 225 -26.66 -16.60 15.72
C SER A 225 -25.53 -16.91 16.70
N GLY A 226 -24.42 -16.18 16.62
CA GLY A 226 -23.18 -16.57 17.29
C GLY A 226 -22.46 -17.75 16.62
N ASP A 227 -22.95 -18.21 15.46
CA ASP A 227 -22.33 -19.25 14.63
C ASP A 227 -21.36 -18.62 13.60
N GLY A 228 -20.37 -19.38 13.14
CA GLY A 228 -19.39 -18.90 12.14
C GLY A 228 -18.19 -18.14 12.70
N SER A 229 -17.30 -17.69 11.80
CA SER A 229 -15.99 -17.12 12.19
C SER A 229 -16.14 -15.77 12.89
N ARG A 230 -15.37 -15.56 13.98
CA ARG A 230 -15.30 -14.28 14.70
C ARG A 230 -14.19 -13.36 14.20
N HIS A 231 -13.32 -13.88 13.33
CA HIS A 231 -12.29 -13.11 12.64
C HIS A 231 -12.50 -13.33 11.15
N ARG A 232 -12.73 -12.24 10.43
CA ARG A 232 -12.97 -12.25 8.99
C ARG A 232 -12.00 -11.31 8.30
N GLU A 233 -11.34 -11.83 7.29
CA GLU A 233 -10.42 -11.07 6.45
C GLU A 233 -11.07 -10.93 5.07
N TYR A 234 -11.10 -9.71 4.57
CA TYR A 234 -11.66 -9.38 3.27
C TYR A 234 -10.61 -8.63 2.45
N HIS A 235 -10.56 -8.96 1.16
CA HIS A 235 -9.62 -8.40 0.22
C HIS A 235 -10.34 -7.77 -0.97
N GLN A 236 -9.59 -7.06 -1.80
CA GLN A 236 -10.09 -6.50 -3.06
C GLN A 236 -10.82 -7.56 -3.91
N GLY A 237 -12.00 -7.20 -4.41
CA GLY A 237 -12.88 -8.11 -5.14
C GLY A 237 -13.87 -8.91 -4.28
N ASP A 238 -13.69 -8.97 -2.96
CA ASP A 238 -14.73 -9.53 -2.07
C ASP A 238 -15.92 -8.57 -1.99
N GLU A 239 -17.14 -9.12 -1.90
CA GLU A 239 -18.38 -8.34 -1.91
C GLU A 239 -18.41 -7.28 -0.81
N MET A 240 -18.02 -7.64 0.42
CA MET A 240 -17.91 -6.71 1.54
C MET A 240 -16.91 -5.57 1.28
N THR A 241 -15.76 -5.88 0.68
CA THR A 241 -14.75 -4.87 0.34
C THR A 241 -15.28 -3.90 -0.71
N GLU A 242 -15.93 -4.41 -1.74
CA GLU A 242 -16.48 -3.59 -2.82
C GLU A 242 -17.62 -2.69 -2.33
N LEU A 243 -18.49 -3.19 -1.44
CA LEU A 243 -19.53 -2.39 -0.79
C LEU A 243 -18.95 -1.24 0.05
N ILE A 244 -17.87 -1.49 0.79
CA ILE A 244 -17.19 -0.42 1.55
C ILE A 244 -16.51 0.56 0.60
N ARG A 245 -15.84 0.07 -0.45
CA ARG A 245 -15.18 0.92 -1.44
C ARG A 245 -16.17 1.82 -2.19
N SER A 246 -17.36 1.33 -2.52
CA SER A 246 -18.40 2.11 -3.22
C SER A 246 -19.23 3.00 -2.30
N SER A 247 -19.12 2.84 -0.97
CA SER A 247 -19.96 3.55 0.01
C SER A 247 -19.89 5.08 -0.12
N GLU A 248 -21.00 5.76 0.13
CA GLU A 248 -21.11 7.22 0.04
C GLU A 248 -20.05 7.96 0.88
N SER A 249 -19.77 7.48 2.09
CA SER A 249 -18.74 8.01 2.98
C SER A 249 -17.34 8.03 2.36
N MET A 250 -17.01 7.07 1.48
CA MET A 250 -15.69 7.03 0.81
C MET A 250 -15.44 8.25 -0.07
N LYS A 251 -16.48 8.96 -0.54
CA LYS A 251 -16.28 10.21 -1.30
C LYS A 251 -15.55 11.25 -0.48
N GLN A 252 -15.93 11.45 0.78
CA GLN A 252 -15.26 12.41 1.66
C GLN A 252 -13.92 11.85 2.16
N LEU A 253 -13.84 10.56 2.51
CA LEU A 253 -12.59 9.97 3.01
C LEU A 253 -11.46 10.03 1.98
N ARG A 254 -11.77 9.89 0.68
CA ARG A 254 -10.79 10.10 -0.41
C ARG A 254 -10.32 11.55 -0.50
N LEU A 255 -11.22 12.53 -0.33
CA LEU A 255 -10.85 13.95 -0.28
C LEU A 255 -9.97 14.25 0.93
N ASP A 256 -10.34 13.74 2.10
CA ASP A 256 -9.56 13.89 3.34
C ASP A 256 -8.17 13.26 3.18
N THR A 257 -8.07 12.13 2.49
CA THR A 257 -6.80 11.46 2.18
C THR A 257 -5.93 12.33 1.25
N LEU A 258 -6.52 12.87 0.16
CA LEU A 258 -5.82 13.78 -0.74
C LEU A 258 -5.32 15.04 -0.01
N ASP A 259 -6.14 15.62 0.86
CA ASP A 259 -5.79 16.82 1.63
C ASP A 259 -4.68 16.52 2.64
N GLN A 260 -4.75 15.39 3.36
CA GLN A 260 -3.68 14.99 4.25
C GLN A 260 -2.36 14.73 3.51
N PHE A 261 -2.40 14.09 2.35
CA PHE A 261 -1.20 13.88 1.54
C PHE A 261 -0.63 15.20 1.03
N ARG A 262 -1.45 16.02 0.38
CA ARG A 262 -1.00 17.25 -0.33
C ARG A 262 -0.65 18.41 0.59
N GLU A 263 -1.40 18.59 1.68
CA GLU A 263 -1.16 19.72 2.59
C GLU A 263 -0.14 19.38 3.67
N LYS A 264 -0.10 18.12 4.14
CA LYS A 264 0.73 17.70 5.27
C LYS A 264 1.91 16.83 4.88
N GLY A 265 2.01 16.42 3.61
CA GLY A 265 3.12 15.61 3.12
C GLY A 265 3.17 14.21 3.72
N ARG A 266 2.04 13.69 4.21
CA ARG A 266 1.98 12.42 4.95
C ARG A 266 1.63 11.28 4.00
N PRO A 267 2.56 10.34 3.73
CA PRO A 267 2.27 9.17 2.91
C PRO A 267 1.40 8.14 3.65
N GLU A 268 1.23 8.29 4.96
CA GLU A 268 0.42 7.42 5.81
C GLU A 268 -0.40 8.26 6.81
N GLY A 269 -1.59 7.79 7.15
CA GLY A 269 -2.42 8.43 8.15
C GLY A 269 -3.76 7.73 8.33
N ASP A 270 -4.65 8.40 9.07
CA ASP A 270 -5.98 7.86 9.37
C ASP A 270 -7.06 8.85 8.91
N VAL A 271 -8.11 8.30 8.31
CA VAL A 271 -9.36 9.01 7.99
C VAL A 271 -10.51 8.25 8.63
N SER A 272 -11.52 8.95 9.11
CA SER A 272 -12.58 8.34 9.93
C SER A 272 -13.96 8.75 9.46
N TYR A 273 -14.86 7.78 9.38
CA TYR A 273 -16.28 8.02 9.17
C TYR A 273 -17.06 7.77 10.46
N SER A 274 -17.92 8.72 10.84
CA SER A 274 -18.74 8.62 12.04
C SER A 274 -20.22 8.92 11.77
N ILE A 275 -21.05 7.91 12.00
CA ILE A 275 -22.51 8.00 11.98
C ILE A 275 -23.02 8.90 13.12
N SER A 276 -22.27 8.99 14.22
CA SER A 276 -22.63 9.77 15.42
C SER A 276 -22.15 11.22 15.39
N SER A 277 -21.58 11.71 14.28
CA SER A 277 -21.10 13.11 14.17
C SER A 277 -22.18 14.15 14.49
N GLY A 278 -23.46 13.83 14.24
CA GLY A 278 -24.64 14.64 14.62
C GLY A 278 -25.24 14.31 16.01
N GLY A 279 -24.56 13.53 16.84
CA GLY A 279 -25.06 13.02 18.13
C GLY A 279 -26.10 11.90 18.00
N LYS A 280 -26.69 11.48 19.13
CA LYS A 280 -27.63 10.34 19.19
C LYS A 280 -28.85 10.49 18.25
N LEU A 281 -29.32 11.72 18.03
CA LEU A 281 -30.44 12.01 17.12
C LEU A 281 -30.04 11.84 15.65
N GLY A 282 -28.81 12.23 15.29
CA GLY A 282 -28.26 12.06 13.93
C GLY A 282 -28.09 10.58 13.57
N ALA A 283 -27.56 9.79 14.50
CA ALA A 283 -27.42 8.35 14.32
C ALA A 283 -28.77 7.64 14.17
N LEU A 284 -29.76 7.97 15.01
CA LEU A 284 -31.10 7.40 14.90
C LEU A 284 -31.78 7.78 13.57
N LYS A 285 -31.54 9.01 13.08
CA LYS A 285 -32.07 9.44 11.79
C LYS A 285 -31.44 8.63 10.65
N LYS A 286 -30.11 8.54 10.58
CA LYS A 286 -29.41 7.77 9.54
C LYS A 286 -29.91 6.32 9.51
N LEU A 287 -30.02 5.71 10.67
CA LEU A 287 -30.54 4.37 10.79
C LEU A 287 -31.91 4.21 10.11
N VAL A 288 -32.89 5.02 10.51
CA VAL A 288 -34.28 4.86 10.05
C VAL A 288 -34.45 5.24 8.59
N THR A 289 -33.67 6.22 8.09
CA THR A 289 -33.85 6.75 6.74
C THR A 289 -32.90 6.15 5.70
N THR A 290 -31.81 5.50 6.13
CA THR A 290 -30.73 5.06 5.25
C THR A 290 -30.38 3.60 5.51
N ASP A 291 -29.92 3.25 6.71
CA ASP A 291 -29.36 1.91 6.96
C ASP A 291 -30.41 0.79 6.88
N ILE A 292 -31.60 0.98 7.49
CA ILE A 292 -32.68 -0.01 7.44
C ILE A 292 -33.22 -0.17 6.01
N PRO A 293 -33.56 0.92 5.29
CA PRO A 293 -33.90 0.81 3.87
C PRO A 293 -32.82 0.08 3.08
N ALA A 294 -31.55 0.44 3.25
CA ALA A 294 -30.45 -0.16 2.51
C ALA A 294 -30.36 -1.68 2.72
N ILE A 295 -30.43 -2.15 3.96
CA ILE A 295 -30.48 -3.58 4.29
C ILE A 295 -31.70 -4.25 3.66
N ALA A 296 -32.86 -3.60 3.70
CA ALA A 296 -34.11 -4.18 3.18
C ALA A 296 -34.15 -4.25 1.65
N THR A 297 -33.51 -3.30 0.95
CA THR A 297 -33.54 -3.19 -0.51
C THR A 297 -32.27 -3.69 -1.20
N GLY A 298 -31.20 -3.95 -0.45
CA GLY A 298 -29.88 -4.25 -1.01
C GLY A 298 -29.25 -3.03 -1.68
N ASP A 299 -29.36 -1.84 -1.07
CA ASP A 299 -28.81 -0.60 -1.62
C ASP A 299 -27.28 -0.57 -1.48
N GLU A 300 -26.56 -0.97 -2.53
CA GLU A 300 -25.10 -1.13 -2.53
C GLU A 300 -24.33 0.14 -2.11
N ASP A 301 -24.89 1.34 -2.32
CA ASP A 301 -24.26 2.62 -1.95
C ASP A 301 -24.20 2.85 -0.42
N HIS A 302 -25.03 2.13 0.33
CA HIS A 302 -25.22 2.30 1.78
C HIS A 302 -25.13 0.98 2.56
N LEU A 303 -25.19 -0.16 1.89
CA LEU A 303 -25.22 -1.49 2.52
C LEU A 303 -23.93 -1.79 3.30
N GLY A 304 -22.76 -1.47 2.73
CA GLY A 304 -21.48 -1.64 3.41
C GLY A 304 -21.42 -0.88 4.74
N GLU A 305 -21.82 0.40 4.72
CA GLU A 305 -21.90 1.23 5.92
C GLU A 305 -22.93 0.72 6.94
N ALA A 306 -24.05 0.18 6.47
CA ALA A 306 -25.12 -0.33 7.33
C ALA A 306 -24.64 -1.54 8.15
N PHE A 307 -23.77 -2.38 7.59
CA PHE A 307 -23.20 -3.53 8.28
C PHE A 307 -21.93 -3.22 9.09
N THR A 308 -21.19 -2.17 8.71
CA THR A 308 -19.89 -1.85 9.33
C THR A 308 -20.00 -0.75 10.40
N GLY A 309 -20.96 0.16 10.26
CA GLY A 309 -21.16 1.27 11.20
C GLY A 309 -20.17 2.42 11.00
N SER A 310 -19.68 2.99 12.11
CA SER A 310 -18.61 4.00 12.09
C SER A 310 -17.26 3.28 12.06
N TYR A 311 -16.34 3.73 11.21
CA TYR A 311 -15.05 3.06 11.04
C TYR A 311 -13.92 4.05 10.78
N ASN A 312 -12.70 3.59 11.06
CA ASN A 312 -11.46 4.29 10.73
C ASN A 312 -10.76 3.51 9.62
N LEU A 313 -10.21 4.23 8.65
CA LEU A 313 -9.32 3.70 7.64
C LEU A 313 -7.92 4.21 7.92
N HIS A 314 -7.00 3.28 8.08
CA HIS A 314 -5.59 3.59 7.91
C HIS A 314 -5.31 3.62 6.41
N TYR A 315 -4.72 4.69 5.91
CA TYR A 315 -4.31 4.79 4.51
C TYR A 315 -2.79 4.80 4.39
N THR A 316 -2.30 4.19 3.31
CA THR A 316 -0.92 4.30 2.87
C THR A 316 -0.91 4.65 1.39
N VAL A 317 -0.43 5.84 1.04
CA VAL A 317 -0.30 6.31 -0.35
C VAL A 317 0.74 5.47 -1.05
N LYS A 318 0.27 4.66 -2.01
CA LYS A 318 1.04 3.66 -2.73
C LYS A 318 1.92 4.17 -3.87
N GLY A 319 1.62 5.36 -4.36
CA GLY A 319 2.35 6.04 -5.41
C GLY A 319 1.56 7.27 -5.86
N GLU A 320 2.21 8.13 -6.62
CA GLU A 320 1.58 9.29 -7.25
C GLU A 320 1.81 9.25 -8.76
N ASP A 321 0.72 9.32 -9.53
CA ASP A 321 0.75 9.42 -10.97
C ASP A 321 1.13 10.86 -11.38
N PRO A 322 1.74 11.10 -12.56
CA PRO A 322 2.16 12.45 -12.97
C PRO A 322 1.04 13.46 -13.18
N ASP A 323 -0.22 13.01 -13.22
CA ASP A 323 -1.38 13.89 -13.23
C ASP A 323 -1.83 14.31 -11.81
N GLY A 324 -1.15 13.81 -10.78
CA GLY A 324 -1.39 14.04 -9.36
C GLY A 324 -2.37 13.07 -8.71
N SER A 325 -2.74 11.98 -9.39
CA SER A 325 -3.61 10.93 -8.84
C SER A 325 -2.81 10.05 -7.88
N LEU A 326 -3.43 9.61 -6.80
CA LEU A 326 -2.77 8.77 -5.80
C LEU A 326 -3.23 7.33 -5.96
N VAL A 327 -2.31 6.38 -5.95
CA VAL A 327 -2.64 5.00 -5.63
C VAL A 327 -2.64 4.91 -4.12
N VAL A 328 -3.65 4.32 -3.49
CA VAL A 328 -3.77 4.27 -2.02
C VAL A 328 -4.23 2.89 -1.59
N GLU A 329 -3.53 2.29 -0.63
CA GLU A 329 -4.04 1.13 0.10
C GLU A 329 -4.77 1.63 1.35
N TYR A 330 -5.97 1.12 1.56
CA TYR A 330 -6.71 1.31 2.79
C TYR A 330 -6.74 0.00 3.57
N GLN A 331 -6.59 0.13 4.88
CA GLN A 331 -6.81 -0.93 5.86
C GLN A 331 -7.89 -0.46 6.83
N LEU A 332 -9.00 -1.18 6.83
CA LEU A 332 -10.09 -1.02 7.79
C LEU A 332 -9.98 -2.14 8.81
N HIS A 333 -9.82 -1.78 10.07
CA HIS A 333 -10.01 -2.70 11.18
C HIS A 333 -11.29 -2.30 11.91
N ASN A 334 -12.31 -3.16 11.85
CA ASN A 334 -13.60 -2.93 12.50
C ASN A 334 -13.92 -4.08 13.44
N ASN A 335 -14.39 -3.72 14.63
CA ASN A 335 -15.01 -4.66 15.54
C ASN A 335 -16.51 -4.39 15.50
N THR A 336 -17.25 -5.27 14.85
CA THR A 336 -18.71 -5.22 14.86
C THR A 336 -19.19 -5.70 16.22
N SER A 337 -19.22 -4.78 17.18
CA SER A 337 -19.77 -4.97 18.53
C SER A 337 -21.29 -4.80 18.54
N ASN A 338 -21.91 -5.09 19.69
CA ASN A 338 -23.32 -4.78 19.86
C ASN A 338 -23.60 -3.27 19.77
N GLU A 339 -22.67 -2.37 20.10
CA GLU A 339 -22.85 -0.94 19.81
C GLU A 339 -22.82 -0.66 18.31
N SER A 340 -21.88 -1.29 17.59
CA SER A 340 -21.70 -1.11 16.16
C SER A 340 -22.73 -1.83 15.31
N PHE A 341 -23.54 -2.75 15.84
CA PHE A 341 -24.65 -3.38 15.10
C PHE A 341 -26.03 -2.93 15.62
N LEU A 342 -26.14 -2.64 16.93
CA LEU A 342 -27.37 -2.12 17.57
C LEU A 342 -27.39 -0.60 17.69
N HIS A 343 -26.62 0.13 16.88
CA HIS A 343 -27.00 1.51 16.57
C HIS A 343 -28.43 1.58 15.98
N TYR A 344 -28.96 0.44 15.50
CA TYR A 344 -30.38 0.15 15.24
C TYR A 344 -31.36 0.40 16.40
N VAL A 345 -30.90 0.26 17.65
CA VAL A 345 -31.74 0.40 18.86
C VAL A 345 -31.36 1.65 19.67
N GLY A 346 -30.35 2.40 19.22
CA GLY A 346 -29.86 3.65 19.82
C GLY A 346 -28.69 3.45 20.78
N TYR A 347 -27.73 4.39 20.79
CA TYR A 347 -26.59 4.39 21.71
C TYR A 347 -27.06 4.51 23.18
N TYR A 348 -27.20 3.39 23.87
CA TYR A 348 -27.47 3.34 25.29
C TYR A 348 -26.38 2.56 26.03
N ASP A 349 -25.91 3.10 27.16
CA ASP A 349 -24.86 2.54 28.03
C ASP A 349 -25.15 1.12 28.57
N TRP A 350 -26.36 0.59 28.36
CA TRP A 350 -26.71 -0.79 28.70
C TRP A 350 -26.35 -1.80 27.60
N LEU A 351 -26.08 -1.36 26.37
CA LEU A 351 -25.65 -2.22 25.25
C LEU A 351 -24.21 -2.71 25.41
N GLU A 352 -23.32 -1.90 26.01
CA GLU A 352 -21.97 -2.32 26.43
C GLU A 352 -21.98 -3.56 27.32
N LYS A 353 -23.05 -3.72 28.12
CA LYS A 353 -23.20 -4.86 29.04
C LYS A 353 -23.59 -6.16 28.34
N PHE A 354 -23.93 -6.10 27.04
CA PHE A 354 -24.26 -7.26 26.23
C PHE A 354 -23.13 -7.68 25.28
N ASN A 355 -22.06 -6.88 25.13
CA ASN A 355 -20.87 -7.31 24.38
C ASN A 355 -20.31 -8.61 24.99
N ARG A 356 -20.10 -9.60 24.12
CA ARG A 356 -19.59 -10.92 24.49
C ARG A 356 -18.48 -11.29 23.52
N ASP A 357 -17.43 -11.91 24.03
CA ASP A 357 -16.35 -12.42 23.17
C ASP A 357 -16.76 -13.69 22.42
N LYS A 358 -17.83 -14.38 22.84
CA LYS A 358 -18.32 -15.64 22.25
C LYS A 358 -19.84 -15.81 22.35
N GLY A 359 -20.42 -16.49 21.36
CA GLY A 359 -21.83 -16.90 21.33
C GLY A 359 -22.75 -15.85 20.70
N VAL A 360 -24.06 -16.04 20.84
CA VAL A 360 -25.09 -15.13 20.29
C VAL A 360 -24.76 -13.66 20.64
N PHE A 361 -24.76 -12.79 19.64
CA PHE A 361 -24.41 -11.36 19.75
C PHE A 361 -22.95 -11.09 20.19
N SER A 362 -22.02 -11.99 19.87
CA SER A 362 -20.60 -11.73 20.07
C SER A 362 -20.01 -10.90 18.95
N SER A 363 -19.03 -10.07 19.31
CA SER A 363 -18.28 -9.26 18.35
C SER A 363 -17.70 -10.09 17.21
N VAL A 364 -17.68 -9.50 16.02
CA VAL A 364 -16.97 -10.03 14.85
C VAL A 364 -15.89 -9.02 14.48
N ASP A 365 -14.63 -9.46 14.55
CA ASP A 365 -13.48 -8.71 14.05
C ASP A 365 -13.41 -8.86 12.53
N GLN A 366 -13.25 -7.72 11.87
CA GLN A 366 -13.17 -7.61 10.43
C GLN A 366 -11.92 -6.82 10.08
N GLU A 367 -11.10 -7.40 9.22
CA GLU A 367 -9.99 -6.73 8.57
C GLU A 367 -10.28 -6.66 7.06
N ILE A 368 -10.36 -5.46 6.53
CA ILE A 368 -10.61 -5.22 5.10
C ILE A 368 -9.43 -4.46 4.53
N VAL A 369 -8.81 -5.00 3.48
CA VAL A 369 -7.67 -4.38 2.79
C VAL A 369 -7.95 -4.28 1.31
N TRP A 370 -7.81 -3.09 0.74
CA TRP A 370 -7.90 -2.88 -0.71
C TRP A 370 -6.99 -1.77 -1.18
N THR A 371 -6.66 -1.79 -2.47
CA THR A 371 -5.98 -0.68 -3.14
C THR A 371 -6.92 -0.02 -4.14
N GLU A 372 -6.89 1.30 -4.23
CA GLU A 372 -7.60 2.05 -5.25
C GLU A 372 -6.80 3.27 -5.74
N ARG A 373 -7.09 3.74 -6.95
CA ARG A 373 -6.56 4.99 -7.48
C ARG A 373 -7.55 6.13 -7.21
N ILE A 374 -7.11 7.12 -6.45
CA ILE A 374 -7.84 8.36 -6.19
C ILE A 374 -7.43 9.40 -7.23
N PRO A 375 -8.35 9.85 -8.10
CA PRO A 375 -8.03 10.84 -9.12
C PRO A 375 -7.56 12.17 -8.51
N ALA A 376 -6.62 12.84 -9.18
CA ALA A 376 -6.06 14.11 -8.71
C ALA A 376 -7.11 15.22 -8.45
N LYS A 377 -8.24 15.13 -9.15
CA LYS A 377 -9.41 16.01 -9.02
C LYS A 377 -10.59 15.11 -8.71
N GLY A 378 -11.18 15.26 -7.53
CA GLY A 378 -12.40 14.56 -7.13
C GLY A 378 -13.44 14.66 -8.24
N LYS A 379 -13.72 13.52 -8.86
CA LYS A 379 -14.83 13.31 -9.77
C LYS A 379 -15.72 12.23 -9.21
#